data_AF-A0A8T4W7R4-F1
#
_entry.id   AF-A0A8T4W7R4-F1
#
_cell.length_a   1.000
_cell.length_b   1.000
_cell.length_c   1.000
_cell.angle_alpha   90.00
_cell.angle_beta   90.00
_cell.angle_gamma   90.00
#
_symmetry.space_group_name_H-M   'P 1'
#
loop_
_entity.id
_entity.type
_entity.pdbx_description
1 polymer ?
#
loop_
_entity_poly.entity_id
_entity_poly.type
_entity_poly.pdbx_seq_one_letter_code
_entity_poly.pdbx_strand_id
1 'polypeptide(L)'
;MNKREFLEESGFNKPVVGMIIIGSFFGVFADIPLIIFSDSLLNINLGGALIPVIICGALIYRKKMNPLWVMFGTVVISVLAYLVSRIEPGVGIVAEFPYYFLPAAGALIISILFGLLLKKDETFQIPYAYTVGVLGTLIGADFLRIPDLLEMGVLGSFGGAGAMDLVYLSGLIAVVPLIFVYYIRHDHSPPRDPLLRAERYLKRGEYANSKKQILQGVQKEISRAYKLLSRNIDPLFLEPPSTSSDVLRCLGLSPAVVKDYRTLTQTRGGTDLIETKKDFLTARLLRSSIKNRLSNVYTSFLRRFLAYLLDMIVMGIPFVIFFIYMSSSAVSPGSQMVISEPVSLAVISLGVSIQFIYFTLTEWYFGTSLGKAVVGLKVLDDDLGRITFVQSAARNSGRYADIFLGFYILSLILILRSPEKKRIGDYIADTRVVKTK
;
A
#
# COMPACT_ATOMS: atom_id res chain seq x y z
N MET A 1 -3.66 -4.15 19.80
CA MET A 1 -3.89 -2.98 18.94
C MET A 1 -4.47 -3.41 17.60
N ASN A 2 -5.45 -2.70 17.05
CA ASN A 2 -5.92 -2.92 15.68
C ASN A 2 -5.05 -2.14 14.67
N LYS A 3 -5.12 -2.47 13.37
CA LYS A 3 -4.35 -1.79 12.30
C LYS A 3 -4.39 -0.26 12.38
N ARG A 4 -5.59 0.31 12.59
CA ARG A 4 -5.78 1.76 12.60
C ARG A 4 -5.14 2.38 13.85
N GLU A 5 -5.37 1.78 15.00
CA GLU A 5 -4.72 2.17 16.25
C GLU A 5 -3.19 2.08 16.11
N PHE A 6 -2.66 1.04 15.45
CA PHE A 6 -1.23 0.88 15.19
C PHE A 6 -0.68 2.01 14.32
N LEU A 7 -1.33 2.29 13.20
CA LEU A 7 -0.89 3.39 12.33
C LEU A 7 -0.96 4.74 13.05
N GLU A 8 -1.98 4.96 13.90
CA GLU A 8 -2.09 6.15 14.75
C GLU A 8 -0.95 6.20 15.81
N GLU A 9 -0.67 5.09 16.49
CA GLU A 9 0.43 4.93 17.46
C GLU A 9 1.82 5.00 16.82
N SER A 10 1.99 4.63 15.55
CA SER A 10 3.21 4.84 14.77
C SER A 10 3.30 6.24 14.17
N GLY A 11 2.23 7.05 14.22
CA GLY A 11 2.20 8.43 13.74
C GLY A 11 1.79 8.60 12.28
N PHE A 12 1.53 7.49 11.59
CA PHE A 12 1.02 7.40 10.23
C PHE A 12 -0.51 7.40 10.22
N ASN A 13 -1.10 8.39 10.88
CA ASN A 13 -2.54 8.58 10.83
C ASN A 13 -3.01 8.94 9.40
N LYS A 14 -4.33 8.86 9.16
CA LYS A 14 -4.90 9.11 7.82
C LYS A 14 -4.44 10.44 7.18
N PRO A 15 -4.39 11.58 7.90
CA PRO A 15 -3.84 12.82 7.35
C PRO A 15 -2.39 12.72 6.91
N VAL A 16 -1.50 12.15 7.75
CA VAL A 16 -0.07 12.00 7.42
C VAL A 16 0.12 11.10 6.20
N VAL A 17 -0.55 9.95 6.18
CA VAL A 17 -0.52 9.02 5.04
C VAL A 17 -1.06 9.69 3.78
N GLY A 18 -2.15 10.45 3.91
CA GLY A 18 -2.72 11.26 2.83
C GLY A 18 -1.73 12.30 2.31
N MET A 19 -1.02 13.02 3.18
CA MET A 19 0.01 14.00 2.78
C MET A 19 1.20 13.33 2.10
N ILE A 20 1.69 12.21 2.62
CA ILE A 20 2.77 11.43 1.99
C ILE A 20 2.36 11.04 0.58
N ILE A 21 1.15 10.52 0.39
CA ILE A 21 0.74 9.99 -0.91
C ILE A 21 0.29 11.11 -1.86
N ILE A 22 -0.71 11.88 -1.46
CA ILE A 22 -1.30 12.92 -2.33
C ILE A 22 -0.29 14.05 -2.51
N GLY A 23 0.32 14.52 -1.42
CA GLY A 23 1.29 15.60 -1.46
C GLY A 23 2.48 15.29 -2.36
N SER A 24 3.02 14.08 -2.30
CA SER A 24 4.22 13.75 -3.10
C SER A 24 3.91 13.57 -4.59
N PHE A 25 2.74 13.03 -4.95
CA PHE A 25 2.37 12.85 -6.37
C PHE A 25 1.83 14.11 -7.04
N PHE A 26 1.16 15.00 -6.31
CA PHE A 26 0.71 16.30 -6.85
C PHE A 26 1.76 17.40 -6.70
N GLY A 27 2.59 17.33 -5.66
CA GLY A 27 3.65 18.30 -5.40
C GLY A 27 4.83 18.23 -6.37
N VAL A 28 4.89 17.20 -7.23
CA VAL A 28 5.83 17.12 -8.38
C VAL A 28 5.79 18.41 -9.22
N PHE A 29 4.60 19.00 -9.41
CA PHE A 29 4.40 20.16 -10.29
C PHE A 29 4.63 21.51 -9.60
N ALA A 30 5.07 21.52 -8.34
CA ALA A 30 5.20 22.72 -7.54
C ALA A 30 6.63 22.83 -6.98
N ASP A 31 7.43 23.66 -7.62
CA ASP A 31 8.75 24.05 -7.17
C ASP A 31 8.71 25.43 -6.53
N ILE A 32 9.37 25.58 -5.37
CA ILE A 32 9.49 26.84 -4.65
C ILE A 32 10.95 27.32 -4.77
N PRO A 33 11.21 28.54 -5.25
CA PRO A 33 12.58 29.05 -5.35
C PRO A 33 13.19 29.21 -3.95
N LEU A 34 14.38 28.64 -3.75
CA LEU A 34 15.05 28.62 -2.44
C LEU A 34 16.31 29.49 -2.43
N ILE A 35 17.20 29.32 -3.42
CA ILE A 35 18.45 30.07 -3.54
C ILE A 35 18.56 30.62 -4.96
N ILE A 36 18.86 31.91 -5.07
CA ILE A 36 19.22 32.59 -6.32
C ILE A 36 20.64 33.09 -6.12
N PHE A 37 21.62 32.46 -6.76
CA PHE A 37 23.02 32.86 -6.63
C PHE A 37 23.68 32.94 -8.00
N SER A 38 24.04 34.15 -8.42
CA SER A 38 24.57 34.46 -9.76
C SER A 38 23.66 33.89 -10.86
N ASP A 39 24.11 32.88 -11.60
CA ASP A 39 23.38 32.20 -12.68
C ASP A 39 22.66 30.92 -12.23
N SER A 40 22.78 30.53 -10.96
CA SER A 40 22.17 29.32 -10.40
C SER A 40 20.86 29.66 -9.68
N LEU A 41 19.74 29.11 -10.17
CA LEU A 41 18.47 29.09 -9.46
C LEU A 41 18.22 27.68 -8.93
N LEU A 42 18.13 27.58 -7.61
CA LEU A 42 17.96 26.32 -6.92
C LEU A 42 16.62 26.30 -6.18
N ASN A 43 15.77 25.36 -6.57
CA ASN A 43 14.40 25.22 -6.08
C ASN A 43 14.28 24.10 -5.05
N ILE A 44 13.16 24.07 -4.32
CA ILE A 44 12.73 22.92 -3.55
C ILE A 44 11.38 22.44 -4.04
N ASN A 45 11.29 21.17 -4.37
CA ASN A 45 10.05 20.54 -4.79
C ASN A 45 9.13 20.30 -3.58
N LEU A 46 7.88 20.72 -3.72
CA LEU A 46 6.88 20.58 -2.68
C LEU A 46 6.64 19.11 -2.32
N GLY A 47 6.52 18.25 -3.34
CA GLY A 47 6.19 16.84 -3.17
C GLY A 47 7.40 15.98 -2.81
N GLY A 48 8.52 16.19 -3.49
CA GLY A 48 9.74 15.38 -3.34
C GLY A 48 10.56 15.70 -2.10
N ALA A 49 10.50 16.93 -1.58
CA ALA A 49 11.36 17.35 -0.46
C ALA A 49 10.57 18.01 0.69
N LEU A 50 9.80 19.07 0.41
CA LEU A 50 9.22 19.90 1.49
C LEU A 50 8.18 19.15 2.35
N ILE A 51 7.21 18.47 1.72
CA ILE A 51 6.19 17.69 2.42
C ILE A 51 6.82 16.57 3.26
N PRO A 52 7.73 15.73 2.73
CA PRO A 52 8.47 14.74 3.51
C PRO A 52 9.16 15.34 4.74
N VAL A 53 9.85 16.48 4.61
CA VAL A 53 10.54 17.15 5.73
C VAL A 53 9.56 17.63 6.80
N ILE A 54 8.43 18.21 6.41
CA ILE A 54 7.37 18.62 7.35
C ILE A 54 6.85 17.41 8.15
N ILE A 55 6.65 16.27 7.48
CA ILE A 55 6.22 15.03 8.13
C ILE A 55 7.29 14.52 9.10
N CYS A 56 8.57 14.55 8.72
CA CYS A 56 9.67 14.18 9.62
C CYS A 56 9.68 15.04 10.89
N GLY A 57 9.55 16.37 10.77
CA GLY A 57 9.46 17.27 11.92
C GLY A 57 8.25 16.93 12.82
N ALA A 58 7.09 16.67 12.22
CA ALA A 58 5.89 16.27 12.96
C ALA A 58 6.06 14.91 13.66
N LEU A 59 6.73 13.93 13.04
CA LEU A 59 7.01 12.62 13.63
C LEU A 59 8.01 12.71 14.79
N ILE A 60 9.09 13.47 14.63
CA ILE A 60 10.09 13.73 15.68
C ILE A 60 9.39 14.32 16.91
N TYR A 61 8.57 15.36 16.71
CA TYR A 61 7.85 16.02 17.79
C TYR A 61 6.81 15.10 18.44
N ARG A 62 5.89 14.51 17.66
CA ARG A 62 4.78 13.70 18.19
C ARG A 62 5.23 12.39 18.82
N LYS A 63 6.32 11.79 18.33
CA LYS A 63 6.88 10.53 18.86
C LYS A 63 7.98 10.75 19.88
N LYS A 64 8.29 12.01 20.22
CA LYS A 64 9.33 12.38 21.19
C LYS A 64 10.63 11.63 20.91
N MET A 65 11.03 11.60 19.65
CA MET A 65 12.25 10.89 19.26
C MET A 65 13.46 11.55 19.91
N ASN A 66 14.40 10.74 20.39
CA ASN A 66 15.64 11.28 20.93
C ASN A 66 16.45 11.92 19.79
N PRO A 67 16.82 13.21 19.89
CA PRO A 67 17.56 13.90 18.85
C PRO A 67 18.89 13.23 18.47
N LEU A 68 19.60 12.63 19.45
CA LEU A 68 20.89 11.96 19.19
C LEU A 68 20.72 10.73 18.31
N TRP A 69 19.66 9.94 18.52
CA TRP A 69 19.37 8.77 17.68
C TRP A 69 18.96 9.18 16.27
N VAL A 70 18.14 10.24 16.14
CA VAL A 70 17.75 10.78 14.83
C VAL A 70 18.98 11.30 14.09
N MET A 71 19.84 12.06 14.76
CA MET A 71 21.08 12.59 14.19
C MET A 71 22.00 11.47 13.73
N PHE A 72 22.26 10.46 14.59
CA PHE A 72 23.10 9.31 14.22
C PHE A 72 22.57 8.59 12.99
N GLY A 73 21.27 8.23 12.99
CA GLY A 73 20.67 7.55 11.85
C GLY A 73 20.71 8.40 10.59
N THR A 74 20.42 9.70 10.71
CA THR A 74 20.48 10.65 9.59
C THR A 74 21.89 10.69 9.00
N VAL A 75 22.95 10.81 9.82
CA VAL A 75 24.35 10.81 9.34
C VAL A 75 24.67 9.53 8.58
N VAL A 76 24.32 8.37 9.13
CA VAL A 76 24.57 7.07 8.46
C VAL A 76 23.89 7.03 7.09
N ILE A 77 22.61 7.43 7.02
CA ILE A 77 21.87 7.42 5.76
C ILE A 77 22.38 8.51 4.79
N SER A 78 22.82 9.67 5.29
CA SER A 78 23.46 10.71 4.47
C SER A 78 24.72 10.22 3.80
N VAL A 79 25.58 9.48 4.51
CA VAL A 79 26.78 8.88 3.90
C VAL A 79 26.37 7.90 2.80
N LEU A 80 25.41 7.01 3.06
CA LEU A 80 24.93 6.06 2.04
C LEU A 80 24.34 6.77 0.82
N ALA A 81 23.54 7.81 1.03
CA ALA A 81 22.91 8.60 -0.04
C ALA A 81 23.94 9.38 -0.86
N TYR A 82 24.95 9.96 -0.21
CA TYR A 82 26.05 10.66 -0.90
C TYR A 82 26.88 9.71 -1.77
N LEU A 83 27.15 8.49 -1.28
CA LEU A 83 27.95 7.49 -2.01
C LEU A 83 27.27 6.97 -3.28
N VAL A 84 25.93 6.98 -3.33
CA VAL A 84 25.16 6.46 -4.48
C VAL A 84 24.64 7.56 -5.40
N SER A 85 24.76 8.81 -4.99
CA SER A 85 24.33 9.97 -5.77
C SER A 85 25.50 10.62 -6.48
N ARG A 86 25.24 11.08 -7.69
CA ARG A 86 26.17 11.91 -8.47
C ARG A 86 25.42 13.06 -9.13
N ILE A 87 26.17 14.08 -9.53
CA ILE A 87 25.65 15.19 -10.31
C ILE A 87 25.86 14.86 -11.79
N GLU A 88 24.79 14.92 -12.54
CA GLU A 88 24.79 14.72 -13.99
C GLU A 88 24.46 16.07 -14.66
N PRO A 89 25.36 16.62 -15.50
CA PRO A 89 25.17 17.94 -16.11
C PRO A 89 23.85 18.05 -16.89
N GLY A 90 23.10 19.12 -16.61
CA GLY A 90 21.80 19.38 -17.26
C GLY A 90 20.62 18.56 -16.72
N VAL A 91 20.88 17.53 -15.91
CA VAL A 91 19.85 16.68 -15.28
C VAL A 91 19.65 17.04 -13.80
N GLY A 92 20.76 17.20 -13.06
CA GLY A 92 20.75 17.37 -11.60
C GLY A 92 21.29 16.13 -10.88
N ILE A 93 20.79 15.88 -9.67
CA ILE A 93 21.27 14.76 -8.83
C ILE A 93 20.55 13.48 -9.24
N VAL A 94 21.33 12.45 -9.54
CA VAL A 94 20.82 11.12 -9.94
C VAL A 94 21.49 10.02 -9.15
N ALA A 95 20.80 8.89 -9.03
CA ALA A 95 21.32 7.66 -8.45
C ALA A 95 21.02 6.48 -9.38
N GLU A 96 22.02 5.62 -9.60
CA GLU A 96 21.89 4.47 -10.51
C GLU A 96 21.09 3.32 -9.89
N PHE A 97 20.35 2.60 -10.72
CA PHE A 97 19.81 1.30 -10.35
C PHE A 97 20.94 0.25 -10.36
N PRO A 98 21.02 -0.64 -9.34
CA PRO A 98 20.15 -0.78 -8.17
C PRO A 98 20.60 0.02 -6.93
N TYR A 99 21.66 0.81 -7.02
CA TYR A 99 22.29 1.48 -5.88
C TYR A 99 21.38 2.51 -5.18
N TYR A 100 20.44 3.12 -5.89
CA TYR A 100 19.46 4.02 -5.27
C TYR A 100 18.57 3.34 -4.20
N PHE A 101 18.58 2.01 -4.06
CA PHE A 101 17.93 1.32 -2.94
C PHE A 101 18.69 1.40 -1.61
N LEU A 102 19.98 1.74 -1.63
CA LEU A 102 20.85 1.68 -0.45
C LEU A 102 20.40 2.58 0.71
N PRO A 103 19.98 3.85 0.50
CA PRO A 103 19.49 4.69 1.60
C PRO A 103 18.23 4.10 2.27
N ALA A 104 17.30 3.57 1.48
CA ALA A 104 16.08 2.92 1.98
C ALA A 104 16.39 1.65 2.79
N ALA A 105 17.26 0.80 2.27
CA ALA A 105 17.69 -0.43 2.93
C ALA A 105 18.46 -0.11 4.22
N GLY A 106 19.35 0.88 4.19
CA GLY A 106 20.07 1.37 5.37
C GLY A 106 19.10 1.85 6.45
N ALA A 107 18.10 2.65 6.08
CA ALA A 107 17.11 3.19 7.01
C ALA A 107 16.25 2.08 7.65
N LEU A 108 15.88 1.06 6.87
CA LEU A 108 15.22 -0.15 7.38
C LEU A 108 16.11 -0.90 8.39
N ILE A 109 17.37 -1.19 8.02
CA ILE A 109 18.29 -1.98 8.83
C ILE A 109 18.62 -1.27 10.15
N ILE A 110 18.98 0.02 10.10
CA ILE A 110 19.34 0.78 11.30
C ILE A 110 18.16 0.91 12.26
N SER A 111 16.94 1.06 11.72
CA SER A 111 15.72 1.10 12.50
C SER A 111 15.45 -0.22 13.22
N ILE A 112 15.58 -1.35 12.52
CA ILE A 112 15.45 -2.67 13.15
C ILE A 112 16.50 -2.87 14.23
N LEU A 113 17.77 -2.52 13.94
CA LEU A 113 18.88 -2.65 14.89
C LEU A 113 18.62 -1.83 16.16
N PHE A 114 18.22 -0.57 16.03
CA PHE A 114 17.90 0.29 17.17
C PHE A 114 16.63 -0.16 17.89
N GLY A 115 15.64 -0.65 17.16
CA GLY A 115 14.47 -1.30 17.73
C GLY A 115 14.85 -2.45 18.67
N LEU A 116 15.75 -3.33 18.22
CA LEU A 116 16.26 -4.45 19.01
C LEU A 116 17.11 -3.97 20.20
N LEU A 117 18.08 -3.09 19.96
CA LEU A 117 19.01 -2.58 20.97
C LEU A 117 18.29 -1.84 22.11
N LEU A 118 17.33 -0.97 21.75
CA LEU A 118 16.59 -0.13 22.68
C LEU A 118 15.32 -0.81 23.22
N LYS A 119 15.07 -2.08 22.84
CA LYS A 119 13.84 -2.83 23.17
C LYS A 119 12.57 -2.05 22.80
N LYS A 120 12.59 -1.42 21.63
CA LYS A 120 11.49 -0.66 21.05
C LYS A 120 10.78 -1.47 19.96
N ASP A 121 9.45 -1.41 19.97
CA ASP A 121 8.60 -2.11 19.01
C ASP A 121 8.45 -1.34 17.68
N GLU A 122 7.61 -1.86 16.80
CA GLU A 122 7.38 -1.30 15.48
C GLU A 122 6.75 0.11 15.52
N THR A 123 6.13 0.52 16.64
CA THR A 123 5.58 1.89 16.81
C THR A 123 6.67 2.95 16.87
N PHE A 124 7.88 2.58 17.29
CA PHE A 124 9.09 3.40 17.19
C PHE A 124 9.82 3.19 15.86
N GLN A 125 10.01 1.93 15.45
CA GLN A 125 10.85 1.59 14.28
C GLN A 125 10.30 2.21 12.99
N ILE A 126 8.98 2.21 12.79
CA ILE A 126 8.36 2.76 11.58
C ILE A 126 8.63 4.27 11.41
N PRO A 127 8.26 5.14 12.36
CA PRO A 127 8.50 6.57 12.18
C PRO A 127 10.00 6.90 12.22
N TYR A 128 10.82 6.13 12.94
CA TYR A 128 12.27 6.32 12.92
C TYR A 128 12.86 6.03 11.53
N ALA A 129 12.52 4.89 10.93
CA ALA A 129 12.96 4.50 9.59
C ALA A 129 12.58 5.54 8.52
N TYR A 130 11.34 6.02 8.55
CA TYR A 130 10.90 7.10 7.65
C TYR A 130 11.73 8.37 7.85
N THR A 131 11.93 8.77 9.11
CA THR A 131 12.60 10.03 9.46
C THR A 131 14.05 10.03 9.02
N VAL A 132 14.82 9.00 9.39
CA VAL A 132 16.25 8.94 9.03
C VAL A 132 16.45 8.63 7.55
N GLY A 133 15.52 7.90 6.91
CA GLY A 133 15.50 7.68 5.47
C GLY A 133 15.37 8.99 4.69
N VAL A 134 14.31 9.76 4.98
CA VAL A 134 14.01 11.04 4.30
C VAL A 134 15.09 12.09 4.59
N LEU A 135 15.37 12.37 5.87
CA LEU A 135 16.32 13.42 6.25
C LEU A 135 17.74 13.05 5.82
N GLY A 136 18.13 11.79 6.00
CA GLY A 136 19.45 11.31 5.62
C GLY A 136 19.66 11.43 4.11
N THR A 137 18.67 11.00 3.33
CA THR A 137 18.73 11.11 1.86
C THR A 137 18.77 12.54 1.38
N LEU A 138 17.90 13.42 1.89
CA LEU A 138 17.91 14.84 1.54
C LEU A 138 19.25 15.49 1.89
N ILE A 139 19.82 15.15 3.05
CA ILE A 139 21.11 15.72 3.44
C ILE A 139 22.22 15.19 2.54
N GLY A 140 22.28 13.87 2.36
CA GLY A 140 23.39 13.20 1.68
C GLY A 140 23.38 13.33 0.16
N ALA A 141 22.23 13.14 -0.46
CA ALA A 141 22.09 13.23 -1.91
C ALA A 141 22.00 14.67 -2.39
N ASP A 142 21.26 15.53 -1.66
CA ASP A 142 20.99 16.90 -2.12
C ASP A 142 21.88 17.95 -1.46
N PHE A 143 21.82 18.09 -0.14
CA PHE A 143 22.47 19.21 0.55
C PHE A 143 24.00 19.18 0.47
N LEU A 144 24.62 18.01 0.64
CA LEU A 144 26.08 17.87 0.57
C LEU A 144 26.63 18.11 -0.85
N ARG A 145 25.77 18.13 -1.87
CA ARG A 145 26.12 18.36 -3.28
C ARG A 145 25.92 19.81 -3.74
N ILE A 146 25.40 20.68 -2.87
CA ILE A 146 25.17 22.10 -3.20
C ILE A 146 26.44 22.82 -3.69
N PRO A 147 27.63 22.67 -3.06
CA PRO A 147 28.82 23.37 -3.54
C PRO A 147 29.16 23.02 -4.98
N ASP A 148 29.18 21.72 -5.29
CA ASP A 148 29.41 21.20 -6.64
C ASP A 148 28.37 21.73 -7.65
N LEU A 149 27.09 21.82 -7.26
CA LEU A 149 26.01 22.35 -8.10
C LEU A 149 26.15 23.84 -8.40
N LEU A 150 26.58 24.63 -7.41
CA LEU A 150 26.79 26.06 -7.56
C LEU A 150 27.99 26.37 -8.45
N GLU A 151 29.08 25.59 -8.35
CA GLU A 151 30.25 25.71 -9.22
C GLU A 151 29.93 25.42 -10.69
N MET A 152 28.99 24.50 -10.94
CA MET A 152 28.58 24.14 -12.30
C MET A 152 27.55 25.10 -12.93
N GLY A 153 27.04 26.09 -12.19
CA GLY A 153 26.06 27.04 -12.73
C GLY A 153 24.72 26.39 -13.11
N VAL A 154 24.31 25.32 -12.43
CA VAL A 154 23.18 24.48 -12.86
C VAL A 154 21.85 24.97 -12.27
N LEU A 155 20.83 25.04 -13.11
CA LEU A 155 19.41 25.13 -12.72
C LEU A 155 18.96 23.77 -12.14
N GLY A 156 18.60 23.73 -10.87
CA GLY A 156 18.24 22.48 -10.17
C GLY A 156 17.10 22.63 -9.18
N SER A 157 16.43 21.52 -8.84
CA SER A 157 15.43 21.46 -7.78
C SER A 157 15.74 20.31 -6.83
N PHE A 158 15.81 20.58 -5.52
CA PHE A 158 15.85 19.54 -4.49
C PHE A 158 14.53 18.78 -4.51
N GLY A 159 14.58 17.46 -4.52
CA GLY A 159 13.33 16.72 -4.64
C GLY A 159 12.75 16.76 -6.07
N GLY A 160 13.51 17.19 -7.08
CA GLY A 160 12.99 17.57 -8.41
C GLY A 160 12.29 16.44 -9.17
N ALA A 161 12.57 15.18 -8.85
CA ALA A 161 11.84 14.03 -9.40
C ALA A 161 10.47 13.79 -8.70
N GLY A 162 10.13 14.60 -7.70
CA GLY A 162 8.89 14.55 -6.92
C GLY A 162 8.67 13.20 -6.25
N ALA A 163 7.58 12.49 -6.57
CA ALA A 163 7.31 11.16 -6.02
C ALA A 163 8.31 10.07 -6.47
N MET A 164 9.15 10.35 -7.47
CA MET A 164 10.26 9.50 -7.88
C MET A 164 11.59 9.90 -7.26
N ASP A 165 11.59 10.95 -6.44
CA ASP A 165 12.79 11.37 -5.75
C ASP A 165 13.22 10.35 -4.70
N LEU A 166 14.52 10.18 -4.57
CA LEU A 166 15.16 9.35 -3.57
C LEU A 166 14.70 9.74 -2.16
N VAL A 167 14.46 11.04 -1.92
CA VAL A 167 13.98 11.56 -0.63
C VAL A 167 12.61 10.96 -0.26
N TYR A 168 11.64 10.99 -1.18
CA TYR A 168 10.32 10.39 -0.95
C TYR A 168 10.38 8.86 -0.86
N LEU A 169 11.06 8.24 -1.83
CA LEU A 169 11.12 6.80 -1.98
C LEU A 169 11.81 6.15 -0.79
N SER A 170 12.95 6.68 -0.33
CA SER A 170 13.72 6.13 0.79
C SER A 170 12.87 5.94 2.05
N GLY A 171 12.07 6.95 2.41
CA GLY A 171 11.16 6.89 3.54
C GLY A 171 10.04 5.87 3.35
N LEU A 172 9.36 5.88 2.20
CA LEU A 172 8.23 4.97 1.94
C LEU A 172 8.68 3.50 1.92
N ILE A 173 9.79 3.21 1.22
CA ILE A 173 10.32 1.86 1.05
C ILE A 173 10.83 1.30 2.37
N ALA A 174 11.46 2.11 3.22
CA ALA A 174 11.93 1.65 4.53
C ALA A 174 10.76 1.26 5.46
N VAL A 175 9.62 1.97 5.35
CA VAL A 175 8.46 1.76 6.23
C VAL A 175 7.62 0.54 5.84
N VAL A 176 7.42 0.27 4.55
CA VAL A 176 6.49 -0.78 4.11
C VAL A 176 6.85 -2.17 4.64
N PRO A 177 8.12 -2.63 4.62
CA PRO A 177 8.53 -3.89 5.23
C PRO A 177 8.26 -3.96 6.72
N LEU A 178 8.48 -2.87 7.48
CA LEU A 178 8.23 -2.83 8.92
C LEU A 178 6.75 -2.98 9.23
N ILE A 179 5.90 -2.24 8.52
CA ILE A 179 4.44 -2.38 8.59
C ILE A 179 4.03 -3.81 8.24
N PHE A 180 4.64 -4.38 7.21
CA PHE A 180 4.32 -5.72 6.75
C PHE A 180 4.74 -6.82 7.74
N VAL A 181 5.95 -6.74 8.30
CA VAL A 181 6.45 -7.64 9.35
C VAL A 181 5.58 -7.54 10.60
N TYR A 182 5.19 -6.34 11.00
CA TYR A 182 4.25 -6.13 12.10
C TYR A 182 2.96 -6.91 11.88
N TYR A 183 2.35 -6.83 10.68
CA TYR A 183 1.13 -7.57 10.34
C TYR A 183 1.31 -9.09 10.26
N ILE A 184 2.49 -9.60 9.93
CA ILE A 184 2.73 -11.05 9.97
C ILE A 184 2.89 -11.53 11.41
N ARG A 185 3.73 -10.84 12.20
CA ARG A 185 4.08 -11.25 13.56
C ARG A 185 2.90 -11.17 14.51
N HIS A 186 2.16 -10.09 14.38
CA HIS A 186 0.93 -9.90 15.10
C HIS A 186 -0.17 -10.40 14.18
N ASP A 187 -0.57 -11.66 14.36
CA ASP A 187 -1.80 -12.20 13.78
C ASP A 187 -2.97 -11.33 14.25
N HIS A 188 -3.15 -10.22 13.54
CA HIS A 188 -4.22 -9.28 13.71
C HIS A 188 -5.42 -9.81 12.94
N SER A 189 -5.78 -11.05 13.25
CA SER A 189 -7.19 -11.34 13.40
C SER A 189 -7.77 -10.22 14.27
N PRO A 190 -8.63 -9.36 13.71
CA PRO A 190 -8.93 -8.07 14.31
C PRO A 190 -9.41 -8.26 15.75
N PRO A 191 -9.17 -7.33 16.69
CA PRO A 191 -9.75 -7.39 18.05
C PRO A 191 -11.30 -7.43 18.03
N ARG A 192 -11.90 -7.25 16.85
CA ARG A 192 -13.32 -7.41 16.55
C ARG A 192 -13.72 -8.80 16.04
N ASP A 193 -12.81 -9.77 15.82
CA ASP A 193 -13.19 -11.11 15.38
C ASP A 193 -14.03 -11.78 16.48
N PRO A 194 -15.33 -11.98 16.24
CA PRO A 194 -16.21 -12.48 17.29
C PRO A 194 -15.80 -13.90 17.72
N LEU A 195 -15.26 -14.73 16.83
CA LEU A 195 -14.88 -16.10 17.21
C LEU A 195 -13.68 -16.14 18.16
N LEU A 196 -12.69 -15.27 17.99
CA LEU A 196 -11.58 -15.15 18.96
C LEU A 196 -12.04 -14.62 20.32
N ARG A 197 -13.06 -13.75 20.34
CA ARG A 197 -13.68 -13.32 21.60
C ARG A 197 -14.48 -14.46 22.24
N ALA A 198 -15.21 -15.23 21.43
CA ALA A 198 -15.90 -16.42 21.91
C ALA A 198 -14.95 -17.40 22.57
N GLU A 199 -13.80 -17.69 21.95
CA GLU A 199 -12.80 -18.58 22.53
C GLU A 199 -12.26 -18.07 23.87
N ARG A 200 -12.03 -16.75 24.00
CA ARG A 200 -11.61 -16.14 25.26
C ARG A 200 -12.68 -16.25 26.35
N TYR A 201 -13.94 -15.96 26.03
CA TYR A 201 -15.05 -16.12 26.96
C TYR A 201 -15.23 -17.59 27.38
N LEU A 202 -15.08 -18.53 26.44
CA LEU A 202 -15.12 -19.96 26.70
C LEU A 202 -14.04 -20.40 27.70
N LYS A 203 -12.81 -19.90 27.55
CA LYS A 203 -11.69 -20.16 28.48
C LYS A 203 -11.92 -19.56 29.87
N ARG A 204 -12.71 -18.49 29.98
CA ARG A 204 -13.07 -17.82 31.25
C ARG A 204 -14.32 -18.40 31.92
N GLY A 205 -15.00 -19.37 31.30
CA GLY A 205 -16.27 -19.89 31.81
C GLY A 205 -17.49 -19.00 31.53
N GLU A 206 -17.33 -17.94 30.72
CA GLU A 206 -18.41 -17.00 30.37
C GLU A 206 -19.22 -17.51 29.15
N TYR A 207 -19.95 -18.61 29.31
CA TYR A 207 -20.56 -19.34 28.18
C TYR A 207 -21.63 -18.53 27.43
N ALA A 208 -22.45 -17.76 28.13
CA ALA A 208 -23.45 -16.90 27.50
C ALA A 208 -22.80 -15.83 26.58
N ASN A 209 -21.72 -15.20 27.06
CA ASN A 209 -20.94 -14.24 26.28
C ASN A 209 -20.26 -14.91 25.08
N SER A 210 -19.74 -16.13 25.28
CA SER A 210 -19.18 -16.94 24.20
C SER A 210 -20.21 -17.23 23.10
N LYS A 211 -21.39 -17.78 23.44
CA LYS A 211 -22.46 -18.06 22.45
C LYS A 211 -22.88 -16.82 21.67
N LYS A 212 -23.02 -15.66 22.35
CA LYS A 212 -23.32 -14.38 21.69
C LYS A 212 -22.26 -14.02 20.64
N GLN A 213 -20.98 -14.18 20.99
CA GLN A 213 -19.88 -13.92 20.08
C GLN A 213 -19.78 -14.96 18.94
N ILE A 214 -20.10 -16.23 19.19
CA ILE A 214 -20.16 -17.29 18.16
C ILE A 214 -21.18 -16.90 17.07
N LEU A 215 -22.41 -16.58 17.47
CA LEU A 215 -23.48 -16.19 16.56
C LEU A 215 -23.12 -14.93 15.76
N GLN A 216 -22.57 -13.91 16.43
CA GLN A 216 -22.08 -12.71 15.77
C GLN A 216 -20.98 -13.02 14.74
N GLY A 217 -20.09 -13.98 15.03
CA GLY A 217 -19.01 -14.39 14.14
C GLY A 217 -19.53 -15.03 12.85
N VAL A 218 -20.45 -15.98 12.98
CA VAL A 218 -21.06 -16.65 11.83
C VAL A 218 -21.92 -15.69 11.02
N GLN A 219 -22.77 -14.88 11.67
CA GLN A 219 -23.60 -13.89 10.99
C GLN A 219 -22.77 -12.86 10.23
N LYS A 220 -21.61 -12.44 10.77
CA LYS A 220 -20.70 -11.52 10.09
C LYS A 220 -20.17 -12.11 8.78
N GLU A 221 -19.74 -13.37 8.77
CA GLU A 221 -19.23 -14.03 7.56
C GLU A 221 -20.35 -14.30 6.53
N ILE A 222 -21.55 -14.64 6.98
CA ILE A 222 -22.73 -14.77 6.09
C ILE A 222 -23.10 -13.41 5.49
N SER A 223 -23.13 -12.35 6.28
CA SER A 223 -23.40 -10.98 5.80
C SER A 223 -22.36 -10.54 4.77
N ARG A 224 -21.10 -10.93 4.97
CA ARG A 224 -20.03 -10.69 4.01
C ARG A 224 -20.24 -11.47 2.71
N ALA A 225 -20.61 -12.75 2.79
CA ALA A 225 -20.97 -13.55 1.62
C ALA A 225 -22.17 -12.97 0.86
N TYR A 226 -23.21 -12.55 1.58
CA TYR A 226 -24.39 -11.88 1.02
C TYR A 226 -24.00 -10.62 0.23
N LYS A 227 -23.17 -9.74 0.81
CA LYS A 227 -22.67 -8.53 0.13
C LYS A 227 -21.87 -8.83 -1.14
N LEU A 228 -21.12 -9.94 -1.16
CA LEU A 228 -20.37 -10.36 -2.36
C LEU A 228 -21.31 -10.90 -3.45
N LEU A 229 -22.22 -11.80 -3.07
CA LEU A 229 -23.20 -12.42 -3.99
C LEU A 229 -24.13 -11.37 -4.61
N SER A 230 -24.65 -10.45 -3.80
CA SER A 230 -25.56 -9.37 -4.24
C SER A 230 -24.91 -8.33 -5.16
N ARG A 231 -23.57 -8.28 -5.26
CA ARG A 231 -22.87 -7.23 -6.01
C ARG A 231 -22.28 -7.66 -7.35
N ASN A 232 -22.19 -8.96 -7.67
CA ASN A 232 -21.87 -9.53 -9.00
C ASN A 232 -21.45 -11.01 -8.89
N ILE A 233 -22.38 -11.96 -8.76
CA ILE A 233 -22.08 -13.39 -9.03
C ILE A 233 -23.30 -14.01 -9.72
N ASP A 234 -23.20 -14.16 -11.04
CA ASP A 234 -24.03 -14.97 -11.95
C ASP A 234 -25.46 -14.46 -12.30
N PRO A 235 -25.79 -14.24 -13.60
CA PRO A 235 -27.18 -14.10 -14.06
C PRO A 235 -28.03 -15.39 -13.88
N LEU A 236 -27.45 -16.48 -13.40
CA LEU A 236 -28.20 -17.69 -13.02
C LEU A 236 -29.06 -17.55 -11.75
N PHE A 237 -28.82 -16.52 -10.92
CA PHE A 237 -29.64 -16.27 -9.74
C PHE A 237 -30.72 -15.23 -10.07
N LEU A 238 -31.92 -15.75 -10.37
CA LEU A 238 -33.11 -14.93 -10.68
C LEU A 238 -33.48 -13.96 -9.55
N GLU A 239 -33.10 -14.24 -8.30
CA GLU A 239 -33.36 -13.37 -7.14
C GLU A 239 -32.20 -13.38 -6.13
N PRO A 240 -31.86 -12.22 -5.52
CA PRO A 240 -30.85 -12.15 -4.46
C PRO A 240 -31.30 -12.95 -3.22
N PRO A 241 -30.39 -13.67 -2.54
CA PRO A 241 -30.76 -14.56 -1.44
C PRO A 241 -31.38 -13.79 -0.27
N SER A 242 -32.62 -14.10 0.08
CA SER A 242 -33.37 -13.38 1.12
C SER A 242 -32.96 -13.79 2.54
N THR A 243 -32.51 -15.03 2.74
CA THR A 243 -32.13 -15.56 4.06
C THR A 243 -30.66 -15.99 4.14
N SER A 244 -30.13 -16.05 5.37
CA SER A 244 -28.80 -16.61 5.65
C SER A 244 -28.63 -18.05 5.16
N SER A 245 -29.69 -18.86 5.19
CA SER A 245 -29.64 -20.23 4.65
C SER A 245 -29.50 -20.24 3.14
N ASP A 246 -30.16 -19.31 2.44
CA ASP A 246 -30.08 -19.20 0.98
C ASP A 246 -28.68 -18.75 0.55
N VAL A 247 -28.06 -17.83 1.30
CA VAL A 247 -26.65 -17.45 1.09
C VAL A 247 -25.74 -18.68 1.15
N LEU A 248 -25.88 -19.53 2.17
CA LEU A 248 -25.07 -20.74 2.30
C LEU A 248 -25.31 -21.74 1.15
N ARG A 249 -26.56 -21.88 0.70
CA ARG A 249 -26.91 -22.71 -0.47
C ARG A 249 -26.31 -22.16 -1.76
N CYS A 250 -26.37 -20.84 -1.97
CA CYS A 250 -25.77 -20.17 -3.14
C CYS A 250 -24.24 -20.33 -3.18
N LEU A 251 -23.59 -20.45 -2.01
CA LEU A 251 -22.16 -20.78 -1.92
C LEU A 251 -21.84 -22.26 -2.25
N GLY A 252 -22.85 -23.09 -2.55
CA GLY A 252 -22.66 -24.52 -2.82
C GLY A 252 -22.20 -25.30 -1.59
N LEU A 253 -22.69 -24.93 -0.40
CA LEU A 253 -22.46 -25.69 0.84
C LEU A 253 -23.48 -26.82 0.98
N SER A 254 -23.06 -27.94 1.56
CA SER A 254 -23.90 -29.13 1.66
C SER A 254 -25.13 -28.90 2.55
N PRO A 255 -26.23 -29.64 2.34
CA PRO A 255 -27.42 -29.54 3.19
C PRO A 255 -27.13 -29.78 4.68
N ALA A 256 -26.14 -30.62 5.00
CA ALA A 256 -25.67 -30.86 6.36
C ALA A 256 -25.13 -29.57 7.01
N VAL A 257 -24.28 -28.81 6.30
CA VAL A 257 -23.73 -27.55 6.79
C VAL A 257 -24.83 -26.49 7.01
N VAL A 258 -25.83 -26.45 6.12
CA VAL A 258 -27.00 -25.56 6.28
C VAL A 258 -27.84 -25.97 7.49
N LYS A 259 -28.00 -27.29 7.74
CA LYS A 259 -28.67 -27.81 8.93
C LYS A 259 -27.91 -27.43 10.21
N ASP A 260 -26.59 -27.59 10.21
CA ASP A 260 -25.72 -27.22 11.34
C ASP A 260 -25.84 -25.73 11.69
N TYR A 261 -25.90 -24.86 10.67
CA TYR A 261 -26.17 -23.43 10.87
C TYR A 261 -27.53 -23.18 11.53
N ARG A 262 -28.60 -23.86 11.05
CA ARG A 262 -29.93 -23.71 11.65
C ARG A 262 -29.94 -24.15 13.10
N THR A 263 -29.36 -25.31 13.40
CA THR A 263 -29.21 -25.81 14.77
C THR A 263 -28.50 -24.77 15.63
N LEU A 264 -27.34 -24.27 15.18
CA LEU A 264 -26.57 -23.25 15.89
C LEU A 264 -27.39 -21.98 16.19
N THR A 265 -28.23 -21.53 15.25
CA THR A 265 -29.08 -20.33 15.46
C THR A 265 -30.32 -20.57 16.32
N GLN A 266 -30.78 -21.82 16.42
CA GLN A 266 -31.93 -22.21 17.23
C GLN A 266 -31.54 -22.47 18.68
N THR A 267 -30.28 -22.85 18.94
CA THR A 267 -29.74 -23.03 20.29
C THR A 267 -29.70 -21.69 21.04
N ARG A 268 -30.72 -21.41 21.87
CA ARG A 268 -30.77 -20.22 22.73
C ARG A 268 -30.20 -20.55 24.10
N GLY A 269 -29.29 -19.68 24.59
CA GLY A 269 -28.93 -19.54 26.01
C GLY A 269 -28.59 -20.85 26.72
N GLY A 270 -27.30 -21.19 26.78
CA GLY A 270 -26.81 -22.32 27.56
C GLY A 270 -25.64 -21.90 28.44
N THR A 271 -25.62 -22.39 29.68
CA THR A 271 -24.51 -22.26 30.64
C THR A 271 -23.60 -23.50 30.62
N ASP A 272 -23.81 -24.42 29.67
CA ASP A 272 -23.04 -25.66 29.58
C ASP A 272 -21.78 -25.50 28.70
N LEU A 273 -20.66 -26.02 29.21
CA LEU A 273 -19.36 -26.02 28.57
C LEU A 273 -19.36 -26.90 27.31
N ILE A 274 -19.97 -28.09 27.38
CA ILE A 274 -19.91 -29.10 26.30
C ILE A 274 -20.68 -28.57 25.10
N GLU A 275 -21.89 -28.08 25.31
CA GLU A 275 -22.70 -27.47 24.26
C GLU A 275 -22.01 -26.26 23.63
N THR A 276 -21.47 -25.34 24.45
CA THR A 276 -20.78 -24.14 23.93
C THR A 276 -19.50 -24.49 23.15
N LYS A 277 -18.77 -25.55 23.55
CA LYS A 277 -17.63 -26.07 22.78
C LYS A 277 -18.06 -26.63 21.43
N LYS A 278 -19.17 -27.37 21.38
CA LYS A 278 -19.74 -27.89 20.11
C LYS A 278 -20.15 -26.74 19.20
N ASP A 279 -20.87 -25.76 19.72
CA ASP A 279 -21.28 -24.54 18.99
C ASP A 279 -20.06 -23.80 18.41
N PHE A 280 -18.99 -23.67 19.20
CA PHE A 280 -17.75 -23.02 18.76
C PHE A 280 -17.07 -23.78 17.61
N LEU A 281 -16.98 -25.11 17.71
CA LEU A 281 -16.41 -25.97 16.66
C LEU A 281 -17.25 -25.89 15.37
N THR A 282 -18.58 -26.01 15.49
CA THR A 282 -19.51 -25.87 14.37
C THR A 282 -19.34 -24.52 13.68
N ALA A 283 -19.26 -23.43 14.45
CA ALA A 283 -19.06 -22.09 13.90
C ALA A 283 -17.69 -21.92 13.23
N ARG A 284 -16.63 -22.51 13.78
CA ARG A 284 -15.29 -22.52 13.16
C ARG A 284 -15.29 -23.28 11.84
N LEU A 285 -15.95 -24.42 11.75
CA LEU A 285 -16.10 -25.21 10.53
C LEU A 285 -16.95 -24.49 9.48
N LEU A 286 -18.08 -23.89 9.89
CA LEU A 286 -18.92 -23.05 9.03
C LEU A 286 -18.12 -21.89 8.43
N ARG A 287 -17.41 -21.14 9.27
CA ARG A 287 -16.56 -20.04 8.82
C ARG A 287 -15.49 -20.51 7.84
N SER A 288 -14.81 -21.62 8.14
CA SER A 288 -13.80 -22.19 7.25
C SER A 288 -14.41 -22.54 5.88
N SER A 289 -15.57 -23.19 5.89
CA SER A 289 -16.30 -23.59 4.67
C SER A 289 -16.72 -22.38 3.83
N ILE A 290 -17.29 -21.35 4.46
CA ILE A 290 -17.66 -20.09 3.81
C ILE A 290 -16.42 -19.41 3.22
N LYS A 291 -15.34 -19.25 4.02
CA LYS A 291 -14.09 -18.63 3.54
C LYS A 291 -13.49 -19.37 2.37
N ASN A 292 -13.51 -20.71 2.40
CA ASN A 292 -12.95 -21.51 1.32
C ASN A 292 -13.74 -21.32 0.02
N ARG A 293 -15.08 -21.26 0.08
CA ARG A 293 -15.93 -20.90 -1.07
C ARG A 293 -15.69 -19.47 -1.55
N LEU A 294 -15.60 -18.50 -0.64
CA LEU A 294 -15.33 -17.10 -0.97
C LEU A 294 -13.92 -16.87 -1.54
N SER A 295 -12.95 -17.74 -1.25
CA SER A 295 -11.59 -17.63 -1.83
C SER A 295 -11.59 -17.62 -3.36
N ASN A 296 -12.60 -18.26 -3.96
CA ASN A 296 -12.81 -18.28 -5.40
C ASN A 296 -13.40 -16.98 -5.95
N VAL A 297 -13.99 -16.12 -5.12
CA VAL A 297 -14.50 -14.80 -5.53
C VAL A 297 -13.33 -13.81 -5.69
N TYR A 298 -12.31 -13.95 -4.84
CA TYR A 298 -11.11 -13.11 -4.92
C TYR A 298 -10.25 -13.49 -6.13
N THR A 299 -9.65 -12.47 -6.76
CA THR A 299 -8.91 -12.65 -8.00
C THR A 299 -7.52 -13.24 -7.77
N SER A 300 -7.07 -14.09 -8.69
CA SER A 300 -5.70 -14.61 -8.72
C SER A 300 -4.70 -13.57 -9.23
N PHE A 301 -3.40 -13.86 -9.02
CA PHE A 301 -2.31 -13.06 -9.56
C PHE A 301 -2.40 -12.90 -11.09
N LEU A 302 -2.62 -13.99 -11.83
CA LEU A 302 -2.62 -13.96 -13.30
C LEU A 302 -3.68 -13.01 -13.88
N ARG A 303 -4.90 -13.00 -13.32
CA ARG A 303 -5.95 -12.06 -13.75
C ARG A 303 -5.59 -10.60 -13.45
N ARG A 304 -4.93 -10.34 -12.30
CA ARG A 304 -4.43 -8.99 -11.97
C ARG A 304 -3.33 -8.56 -12.94
N PHE A 305 -2.43 -9.48 -13.29
CA PHE A 305 -1.35 -9.25 -14.24
C PHE A 305 -1.89 -8.94 -15.64
N LEU A 306 -2.83 -9.75 -16.15
CA LEU A 306 -3.47 -9.50 -17.45
C LEU A 306 -4.20 -8.16 -17.48
N ALA A 307 -4.96 -7.83 -16.43
CA ALA A 307 -5.61 -6.54 -16.32
C ALA A 307 -4.61 -5.38 -16.36
N TYR A 308 -3.49 -5.51 -15.63
CA TYR A 308 -2.43 -4.52 -15.64
C TYR A 308 -1.78 -4.38 -17.03
N LEU A 309 -1.53 -5.47 -17.73
CA LEU A 309 -0.95 -5.45 -19.09
C LEU A 309 -1.87 -4.69 -20.07
N LEU A 310 -3.18 -4.93 -19.99
CA LEU A 310 -4.16 -4.16 -20.77
C LEU A 310 -4.15 -2.67 -20.41
N ASP A 311 -4.10 -2.34 -19.12
CA ASP A 311 -3.98 -0.94 -18.68
C ASP A 311 -2.69 -0.29 -19.21
N MET A 312 -1.57 -1.02 -19.25
CA MET A 312 -0.31 -0.52 -19.80
C MET A 312 -0.36 -0.27 -21.31
N ILE A 313 -1.06 -1.12 -22.07
CA ILE A 313 -1.29 -0.88 -23.51
C ILE A 313 -2.07 0.44 -23.69
N VAL A 314 -3.17 0.61 -22.96
CA VAL A 314 -4.00 1.82 -23.07
C VAL A 314 -3.21 3.08 -22.70
N MET A 315 -2.49 3.05 -21.58
CA MET A 315 -1.66 4.19 -21.15
C MET A 315 -0.44 4.43 -22.04
N GLY A 316 0.03 3.41 -22.77
CA GLY A 316 1.17 3.50 -23.68
C GLY A 316 0.86 4.16 -25.02
N ILE A 317 -0.41 4.15 -25.46
CA ILE A 317 -0.81 4.72 -26.76
C ILE A 317 -0.40 6.20 -26.90
N PRO A 318 -0.67 7.10 -25.93
CA PRO A 318 -0.23 8.49 -26.01
C PRO A 318 1.28 8.65 -26.15
N PHE A 319 2.07 7.82 -25.46
CA PHE A 319 3.54 7.84 -25.57
C PHE A 319 3.97 7.41 -26.97
N VAL A 320 3.41 6.33 -27.51
CA VAL A 320 3.71 5.87 -28.87
C VAL A 320 3.38 6.96 -29.91
N ILE A 321 2.22 7.61 -29.79
CA ILE A 321 1.82 8.71 -30.69
C ILE A 321 2.80 9.89 -30.56
N PHE A 322 3.16 10.27 -29.33
CA PHE A 322 4.14 11.32 -29.07
C PHE A 322 5.50 10.99 -29.70
N PHE A 323 6.00 9.76 -29.54
CA PHE A 323 7.26 9.32 -30.13
C PHE A 323 7.22 9.30 -31.66
N ILE A 324 6.11 8.87 -32.27
CA ILE A 324 5.93 8.91 -33.74
C ILE A 324 5.94 10.35 -34.23
N TYR A 325 5.18 11.24 -33.59
CA TYR A 325 5.13 12.66 -33.93
C TYR A 325 6.52 13.31 -33.85
N MET A 326 7.21 13.11 -32.72
CA MET A 326 8.56 13.63 -32.51
C MET A 326 9.54 13.10 -33.58
N SER A 327 9.48 11.80 -33.88
CA SER A 327 10.30 11.18 -34.92
C SER A 327 10.01 11.74 -36.31
N SER A 328 8.74 12.04 -36.63
CA SER A 328 8.35 12.64 -37.91
C SER A 328 8.76 14.11 -38.04
N SER A 329 8.91 14.81 -36.91
CA SER A 329 9.39 16.20 -36.86
C SER A 329 10.92 16.34 -36.84
N ALA A 330 11.65 15.26 -36.58
CA ALA A 330 13.11 15.20 -36.67
C ALA A 330 13.53 15.07 -38.16
N VAL A 331 13.47 16.20 -38.86
CA VAL A 331 13.71 16.27 -40.32
C VAL A 331 15.22 16.18 -40.62
N SER A 332 15.72 14.96 -40.75
CA SER A 332 16.73 14.58 -41.75
C SER A 332 16.85 13.05 -41.83
N PRO A 333 16.74 12.42 -43.02
CA PRO A 333 16.99 10.99 -43.17
C PRO A 333 18.40 10.64 -42.70
N GLY A 334 18.53 9.79 -41.68
CA GLY A 334 19.82 9.36 -41.12
C GLY A 334 20.25 10.08 -39.83
N SER A 335 19.56 11.12 -39.36
CA SER A 335 19.80 11.65 -38.01
C SER A 335 19.19 10.72 -36.96
N GLN A 336 20.02 10.19 -36.06
CA GLN A 336 19.50 9.56 -34.85
C GLN A 336 18.88 10.63 -33.95
N MET A 337 17.63 10.42 -33.54
CA MET A 337 17.00 11.27 -32.55
C MET A 337 17.64 10.98 -31.18
N VAL A 338 18.56 11.84 -30.76
CA VAL A 338 19.15 11.79 -29.42
C VAL A 338 18.24 12.55 -28.46
N ILE A 339 17.55 11.82 -27.59
CA ILE A 339 16.81 12.43 -26.47
C ILE A 339 17.82 12.71 -25.38
N SER A 340 17.89 13.97 -24.95
CA SER A 340 18.78 14.32 -23.84
C SER A 340 18.32 13.63 -22.55
N GLU A 341 19.27 13.23 -21.71
CA GLU A 341 18.98 12.60 -20.41
C GLU A 341 17.99 13.37 -19.52
N PRO A 342 18.00 14.72 -19.47
CA PRO A 342 17.01 15.46 -18.69
C PRO A 342 15.59 15.27 -19.21
N VAL A 343 15.44 15.21 -20.54
CA VAL A 343 14.15 14.98 -21.19
C VAL A 343 13.69 13.54 -20.97
N SER A 344 14.60 12.56 -21.01
CA SER A 344 14.29 11.15 -20.77
C SER A 344 13.71 10.96 -19.35
N LEU A 345 14.35 11.54 -18.34
CA LEU A 345 13.93 11.49 -16.94
C LEU A 345 12.61 12.23 -16.67
N ALA A 346 12.41 13.38 -17.33
CA ALA A 346 11.14 14.11 -17.25
C ALA A 346 9.97 13.28 -17.84
N VAL A 347 10.18 12.64 -18.99
CA VAL A 347 9.19 11.77 -19.63
C VAL A 347 8.87 10.54 -18.75
N ILE A 348 9.88 9.92 -18.13
CA ILE A 348 9.69 8.82 -17.19
C ILE A 348 8.89 9.26 -15.97
N SER A 349 9.27 10.38 -15.35
CA SER A 349 8.59 10.93 -14.16
C SER A 349 7.13 11.30 -14.46
N LEU A 350 6.87 11.87 -15.63
CA LEU A 350 5.53 12.15 -16.13
C LEU A 350 4.73 10.85 -16.33
N GLY A 351 5.32 9.83 -16.94
CA GLY A 351 4.68 8.53 -17.16
C GLY A 351 4.31 7.83 -15.85
N VAL A 352 5.19 7.85 -14.85
CA VAL A 352 4.89 7.31 -13.52
C VAL A 352 3.76 8.09 -12.85
N SER A 353 3.77 9.42 -12.95
CA SER A 353 2.73 10.28 -12.37
C SER A 353 1.37 10.04 -13.03
N ILE A 354 1.33 9.96 -14.38
CA ILE A 354 0.13 9.62 -15.15
C ILE A 354 -0.39 8.24 -14.73
N GLN A 355 0.49 7.25 -14.60
CA GLN A 355 0.09 5.91 -14.17
C GLN A 355 -0.57 5.94 -12.78
N PHE A 356 0.05 6.63 -11.82
CA PHE A 356 -0.48 6.77 -10.48
C PHE A 356 -1.86 7.44 -10.49
N ILE A 357 -1.99 8.55 -11.21
CA ILE A 357 -3.23 9.33 -11.34
C ILE A 357 -4.31 8.47 -12.00
N TYR A 358 -4.00 7.81 -13.11
CA TYR A 358 -4.91 6.93 -13.85
C TYR A 358 -5.50 5.85 -12.93
N PHE A 359 -4.66 5.07 -12.26
CA PHE A 359 -5.17 4.00 -11.38
C PHE A 359 -5.91 4.54 -10.18
N THR A 360 -5.43 5.65 -9.58
CA THR A 360 -6.06 6.22 -8.40
C THR A 360 -7.46 6.75 -8.72
N LEU A 361 -7.59 7.54 -9.78
CA LEU A 361 -8.86 8.14 -10.19
C LEU A 361 -9.84 7.10 -10.71
N THR A 362 -9.42 6.18 -11.58
CA THR A 362 -10.32 5.17 -12.14
C THR A 362 -10.83 4.20 -11.08
N GLU A 363 -9.96 3.71 -10.20
CA GLU A 363 -10.37 2.82 -9.12
C GLU A 363 -11.22 3.54 -8.07
N TRP A 364 -10.98 4.82 -7.78
CA TRP A 364 -11.81 5.59 -6.85
C TRP A 364 -13.21 5.85 -7.42
N TYR A 365 -13.29 6.33 -8.66
CA TYR A 365 -14.54 6.79 -9.26
C TYR A 365 -15.39 5.62 -9.79
N PHE A 366 -14.78 4.70 -10.54
CA PHE A 366 -15.50 3.57 -11.18
C PHE A 366 -15.42 2.27 -10.36
N GLY A 367 -14.52 2.19 -9.37
CA GLY A 367 -14.23 0.94 -8.66
C GLY A 367 -13.36 -0.04 -9.47
N THR A 368 -12.87 0.36 -10.65
CA THR A 368 -12.07 -0.48 -11.54
C THR A 368 -11.28 0.38 -12.53
N SER A 369 -10.16 -0.13 -13.03
CA SER A 369 -9.43 0.43 -14.18
C SER A 369 -9.97 -0.17 -15.48
N LEU A 370 -9.61 0.37 -16.65
CA LEU A 370 -10.10 -0.14 -17.93
C LEU A 370 -9.70 -1.60 -18.14
N GLY A 371 -8.43 -1.95 -17.95
CA GLY A 371 -7.95 -3.32 -18.08
C GLY A 371 -8.61 -4.27 -17.08
N LYS A 372 -8.85 -3.80 -15.84
CA LYS A 372 -9.60 -4.57 -14.84
C LYS A 372 -11.07 -4.76 -15.23
N ALA A 373 -11.71 -3.74 -15.81
CA ALA A 373 -13.09 -3.84 -16.29
C ALA A 373 -13.22 -4.91 -17.38
N VAL A 374 -12.27 -4.93 -18.33
CA VAL A 374 -12.21 -5.93 -19.41
C VAL A 374 -12.05 -7.35 -18.83
N VAL A 375 -11.17 -7.54 -17.85
CA VAL A 375 -10.98 -8.85 -17.19
C VAL A 375 -12.13 -9.21 -16.22
N GLY A 376 -13.04 -8.27 -15.95
CA GLY A 376 -14.16 -8.47 -15.03
C GLY A 376 -13.73 -8.44 -13.56
N LEU A 377 -12.95 -7.43 -13.17
CA LEU A 377 -12.45 -7.23 -11.81
C LEU A 377 -12.96 -5.92 -11.22
N LYS A 378 -13.15 -5.89 -9.90
CA LYS A 378 -13.54 -4.70 -9.15
C LYS A 378 -12.79 -4.59 -7.83
N VAL A 379 -12.48 -3.36 -7.44
CA VAL A 379 -11.80 -3.01 -6.18
C VAL A 379 -12.84 -2.54 -5.16
N LEU A 380 -12.79 -3.13 -3.96
CA LEU A 380 -13.72 -2.86 -2.86
C LEU A 380 -12.94 -2.63 -1.55
N ASP A 381 -13.57 -1.99 -0.57
CA ASP A 381 -13.01 -1.80 0.76
C ASP A 381 -13.19 -3.05 1.67
N ASP A 382 -12.95 -2.90 2.97
CA ASP A 382 -13.14 -3.93 4.00
C ASP A 382 -14.60 -4.37 4.18
N ASP A 383 -15.51 -3.43 4.06
CA ASP A 383 -16.95 -3.62 4.20
C ASP A 383 -17.63 -3.99 2.87
N LEU A 384 -16.83 -4.23 1.83
CA LEU A 384 -17.22 -4.55 0.46
C LEU A 384 -17.99 -3.41 -0.24
N GLY A 385 -17.80 -2.19 0.25
CA GLY A 385 -18.27 -0.92 -0.28
C GLY A 385 -17.36 -0.34 -1.37
N ARG A 386 -17.65 0.91 -1.76
CA ARG A 386 -16.76 1.67 -2.66
C ARG A 386 -15.55 2.15 -1.88
N ILE A 387 -14.37 2.10 -2.49
CA ILE A 387 -13.15 2.60 -1.86
C ILE A 387 -13.15 4.13 -1.81
N THR A 388 -12.53 4.69 -0.78
CA THR A 388 -12.28 6.13 -0.69
C THR A 388 -11.10 6.53 -1.58
N PHE A 389 -10.97 7.82 -1.91
CA PHE A 389 -9.84 8.34 -2.68
C PHE A 389 -8.49 8.01 -2.03
N VAL A 390 -8.37 8.24 -0.72
CA VAL A 390 -7.14 7.94 0.06
C VAL A 390 -6.81 6.45 0.01
N GLN A 391 -7.81 5.56 0.09
CA GLN A 391 -7.57 4.12 -0.05
C GLN A 391 -7.09 3.76 -1.46
N SER A 392 -7.69 4.33 -2.51
CA SER A 392 -7.24 4.12 -3.89
C SER A 392 -5.80 4.58 -4.08
N ALA A 393 -5.48 5.79 -3.60
CA ALA A 393 -4.15 6.37 -3.67
C ALA A 393 -3.13 5.52 -2.90
N ALA A 394 -3.39 5.19 -1.63
CA ALA A 394 -2.50 4.35 -0.81
C ALA A 394 -2.29 2.95 -1.40
N ARG A 395 -3.36 2.38 -1.96
CA ARG A 395 -3.29 1.08 -2.63
C ARG A 395 -2.35 1.15 -3.83
N ASN A 396 -2.42 2.22 -4.63
CA ASN A 396 -1.61 2.37 -5.83
C ASN A 396 -0.18 2.82 -5.53
N SER A 397 0.07 3.60 -4.48
CA SER A 397 1.43 3.86 -3.98
C SER A 397 2.14 2.58 -3.54
N GLY A 398 1.38 1.59 -3.03
CA GLY A 398 1.92 0.27 -2.74
C GLY A 398 2.53 -0.47 -3.94
N ARG A 399 2.27 -0.05 -5.20
CA ARG A 399 2.95 -0.60 -6.40
C ARG A 399 4.43 -0.29 -6.42
N TYR A 400 4.81 0.90 -5.98
CA TYR A 400 6.23 1.26 -5.92
C TYR A 400 6.89 0.34 -4.91
N ALA A 401 6.33 0.23 -3.70
CA ALA A 401 6.83 -0.72 -2.72
C ALA A 401 6.88 -2.18 -3.24
N ASP A 402 5.91 -2.60 -4.07
CA ASP A 402 5.96 -3.91 -4.74
C ASP A 402 7.18 -4.06 -5.66
N ILE A 403 7.51 -3.03 -6.46
CA ILE A 403 8.68 -3.00 -7.34
C ILE A 403 9.97 -3.05 -6.50
N PHE A 404 10.04 -2.22 -5.46
CA PHE A 404 11.18 -2.11 -4.56
C PHE A 404 11.45 -3.39 -3.77
N LEU A 405 10.41 -4.06 -3.28
CA LEU A 405 10.54 -5.25 -2.43
C LEU A 405 10.58 -6.55 -3.25
N GLY A 406 11.45 -6.55 -4.28
CA GLY A 406 11.73 -7.71 -5.11
C GLY A 406 10.80 -7.85 -6.31
N PHE A 407 10.50 -6.78 -7.04
CA PHE A 407 9.81 -6.83 -8.33
C PHE A 407 8.52 -7.66 -8.31
N TYR A 408 7.63 -7.36 -7.37
CA TYR A 408 6.36 -8.07 -7.13
C TYR A 408 6.49 -9.50 -6.58
N ILE A 409 7.68 -10.06 -6.36
CA ILE A 409 7.85 -11.41 -5.78
C ILE A 409 7.21 -11.51 -4.40
N LEU A 410 7.43 -10.51 -3.52
CA LEU A 410 6.80 -10.51 -2.21
C LEU A 410 5.28 -10.48 -2.34
N SER A 411 4.75 -9.62 -3.20
CA SER A 411 3.31 -9.54 -3.47
C SER A 411 2.73 -10.85 -4.03
N LEU A 412 3.47 -11.59 -4.85
CA LEU A 412 3.07 -12.91 -5.31
C LEU A 412 2.94 -13.90 -4.14
N ILE A 413 3.94 -13.94 -3.25
CA ILE A 413 3.90 -14.78 -2.04
C ILE A 413 2.66 -14.44 -1.19
N LEU A 414 2.33 -13.16 -1.02
CA LEU A 414 1.14 -12.73 -0.28
C LEU A 414 -0.16 -13.16 -0.93
N ILE A 415 -0.27 -12.99 -2.24
CA ILE A 415 -1.45 -13.40 -2.99
C ILE A 415 -1.66 -14.91 -2.87
N LEU A 416 -0.57 -15.71 -2.91
CA LEU A 416 -0.64 -17.17 -2.81
C LEU A 416 -0.97 -17.65 -1.40
N ARG A 417 -0.52 -16.95 -0.36
CA ARG A 417 -0.78 -17.33 1.05
C ARG A 417 -2.09 -16.78 1.61
N SER A 418 -2.59 -15.67 1.07
CA SER A 418 -3.77 -15.00 1.58
C SER A 418 -5.06 -15.62 1.03
N PRO A 419 -6.03 -16.04 1.87
CA PRO A 419 -7.32 -16.52 1.40
C PRO A 419 -8.12 -15.43 0.64
N GLU A 420 -7.81 -14.15 0.90
CA GLU A 420 -8.38 -12.99 0.22
C GLU A 420 -7.54 -12.52 -0.99
N LYS A 421 -6.43 -13.22 -1.29
CA LYS A 421 -5.52 -12.96 -2.42
C LYS A 421 -5.08 -11.49 -2.50
N LYS A 422 -4.70 -10.94 -1.35
CA LYS A 422 -4.26 -9.54 -1.18
C LYS A 422 -2.78 -9.37 -1.53
N ARG A 423 -2.47 -8.28 -2.22
CA ARG A 423 -1.10 -7.79 -2.45
C ARG A 423 -0.69 -6.76 -1.39
N ILE A 424 0.57 -6.32 -1.34
CA ILE A 424 1.07 -5.32 -0.35
C ILE A 424 0.17 -4.07 -0.32
N GLY A 425 -0.07 -3.44 -1.47
CA GLY A 425 -0.96 -2.26 -1.54
C GLY A 425 -2.39 -2.52 -1.07
N ASP A 426 -2.91 -3.74 -1.23
CA ASP A 426 -4.25 -4.09 -0.73
C ASP A 426 -4.26 -4.20 0.80
N TYR A 427 -3.19 -4.70 1.41
CA TYR A 427 -2.99 -4.70 2.86
C TYR A 427 -2.85 -3.29 3.42
N ILE A 428 -2.09 -2.41 2.76
CA ILE A 428 -1.90 -1.01 3.18
C ILE A 428 -3.23 -0.26 3.17
N ALA A 429 -4.06 -0.45 2.13
CA ALA A 429 -5.30 0.30 1.94
C ALA A 429 -6.57 -0.36 2.51
N ASP A 430 -6.48 -1.57 3.07
CA ASP A 430 -7.64 -2.39 3.46
C ASP A 430 -8.62 -2.64 2.32
N THR A 431 -8.09 -2.92 1.14
CA THR A 431 -8.91 -3.17 -0.06
C THR A 431 -8.88 -4.63 -0.47
N ARG A 432 -9.83 -5.04 -1.32
CA ARG A 432 -9.86 -6.35 -1.98
C ARG A 432 -10.13 -6.16 -3.45
N VAL A 433 -9.67 -7.14 -4.24
CA VAL A 433 -10.05 -7.24 -5.64
C VAL A 433 -10.84 -8.52 -5.85
N VAL A 434 -12.06 -8.36 -6.35
CA VAL A 434 -13.03 -9.44 -6.57
C VAL A 434 -13.31 -9.59 -8.06
N LYS A 435 -13.67 -10.80 -8.47
CA LYS A 435 -14.22 -11.05 -9.81
C LYS A 435 -15.67 -10.61 -9.86
N THR A 436 -16.09 -10.07 -11.00
CA THR A 436 -17.47 -9.67 -11.27
C THR A 436 -18.18 -10.56 -12.28
N LYS A 437 -17.45 -11.50 -12.88
CA LYS A 437 -17.94 -12.48 -13.85
C LYS A 437 -17.31 -13.84 -13.55
#